data_AF-A0A1I2S4Q5-F1
#
_entry.id   AF-A0A1I2S4Q5-F1
#
_cell.length_a   1.000
_cell.length_b   1.000
_cell.length_c   1.000
_cell.angle_alpha   90.00
_cell.angle_beta   90.00
_cell.angle_gamma   90.00
#
_symmetry.space_group_name_H-M   'P 1'
#
loop_
_entity.id
_entity.type
_entity.pdbx_description
1 polymer ?
#
loop_
_entity_poly.entity_id
_entity_poly.type
_entity_poly.pdbx_seq_one_letter_code
_entity_poly.pdbx_strand_id
1 'polypeptide(L)'
;MKRGERVTSMLTALMLAVILCFGLCLTGCGGGTSAKTKEDDPLAGNYIPVVGEMMGMALTGDDLNGFGFELQSGGKAVMTVNGETHDVKWTSDDTTITITVDGEEITGERGEDCFAVKDMLGMGMDFTFAKEGTPAADPAQYLPESEKFMLQDWQSVSVMDILGDPTDEIAPDALKMSFRADHTMDAAIEGKEFKNLKWSNLKDYGSVDSEDIKLTWNVEDEGLKADYVKDGEYYTFFCPKDPSANKVNAENKTESESETASVTEEASEPKTGETKESGNDAKSETTVKKVISEAQAVLGEHGKAAASIYTDYWDRDWFGWYVIESCHGDYEDLEDSIHDVCGSIFVESDNAGRIVLWDDQGSAKSLICEAEVSFGPGTTSAGCMKSEKGYFLLDGENVQHADWIVDPGASDVSEYDHLIEVNCRYEDEHGSFRYYIYLRPWGMDWEDVRTSNVDFLPVSYDYWYTDVKDGPMPESIGKETDVG
;
A
#
# COMPACT_ATOMS: atom_id res chain seq x y z
N MET A 1 -6.51 -8.08 -36.97
CA MET A 1 -6.94 -7.12 -35.93
C MET A 1 -8.45 -7.04 -35.93
N LYS A 2 -9.04 -7.52 -34.83
CA LYS A 2 -10.46 -7.34 -34.51
C LYS A 2 -10.74 -5.85 -34.30
N ARG A 3 -12.00 -5.45 -34.46
CA ARG A 3 -12.43 -4.04 -34.39
C ARG A 3 -12.10 -3.39 -33.03
N GLY A 4 -12.12 -4.15 -31.93
CA GLY A 4 -11.69 -3.71 -30.60
C GLY A 4 -10.17 -3.51 -30.47
N GLU A 5 -9.35 -4.38 -31.04
CA GLU A 5 -7.87 -4.25 -30.99
C GLU A 5 -7.34 -3.00 -31.71
N ARG A 6 -8.11 -2.41 -32.62
CA ARG A 6 -7.75 -1.15 -33.29
C ARG A 6 -8.00 0.08 -32.43
N VAL A 7 -9.01 0.03 -31.57
CA VAL A 7 -9.38 1.11 -30.65
C VAL A 7 -8.38 1.16 -29.51
N THR A 8 -8.12 0.02 -28.88
CA THR A 8 -7.11 -0.13 -27.82
C THR A 8 -5.73 0.30 -28.31
N SER A 9 -5.38 -0.02 -29.57
CA SER A 9 -4.11 0.36 -30.22
C SER A 9 -4.02 1.85 -30.59
N MET A 10 -5.15 2.53 -30.81
CA MET A 10 -5.18 3.94 -31.19
C MET A 10 -5.22 4.85 -29.95
N LEU A 11 -5.86 4.38 -28.86
CA LEU A 11 -5.84 5.02 -27.54
C LEU A 11 -4.52 4.80 -26.79
N THR A 12 -3.87 3.62 -26.90
CA THR A 12 -2.48 3.48 -26.45
C THR A 12 -1.55 4.41 -27.20
N ALA A 13 -1.77 4.65 -28.50
CA ALA A 13 -1.01 5.64 -29.26
C ALA A 13 -1.32 7.09 -28.86
N LEU A 14 -2.55 7.40 -28.45
CA LEU A 14 -2.92 8.72 -27.92
C LEU A 14 -2.30 8.95 -26.53
N MET A 15 -2.33 7.95 -25.65
CA MET A 15 -1.65 7.97 -24.34
C MET A 15 -0.13 8.07 -24.49
N LEU A 16 0.49 7.36 -25.45
CA LEU A 16 1.94 7.42 -25.72
C LEU A 16 2.37 8.72 -26.41
N ALA A 17 1.50 9.38 -27.18
CA ALA A 17 1.85 10.61 -27.90
C ALA A 17 1.81 11.87 -27.03
N VAL A 18 1.09 11.85 -25.90
CA VAL A 18 0.98 13.00 -24.99
C VAL A 18 2.20 13.12 -24.06
N ILE A 19 3.00 12.07 -23.89
CA ILE A 19 4.25 12.09 -23.12
C ILE A 19 5.41 12.78 -23.89
N LEU A 20 5.24 13.15 -25.17
CA LEU A 20 6.37 13.59 -26.02
C LEU A 20 6.20 14.90 -26.80
N CYS A 21 5.25 15.77 -26.45
CA CYS A 21 5.11 17.07 -27.13
C CYS A 21 4.94 18.24 -26.15
N PHE A 22 6.06 18.71 -25.59
CA PHE A 22 6.16 20.11 -25.15
C PHE A 22 6.22 21.04 -26.37
N GLY A 23 5.29 22.01 -26.41
CA GLY A 23 5.42 23.25 -27.16
C GLY A 23 4.62 23.34 -28.46
N LEU A 24 3.51 24.09 -28.43
CA LEU A 24 3.37 25.40 -29.11
C LEU A 24 1.90 25.86 -29.11
N CYS A 25 1.76 27.18 -28.99
CA CYS A 25 0.56 28.00 -28.90
C CYS A 25 -0.52 27.74 -29.98
N LEU A 26 -1.77 28.14 -29.71
CA LEU A 26 -2.33 29.41 -30.22
C LEU A 26 -3.79 29.64 -29.78
N THR A 27 -4.03 30.88 -29.37
CA THR A 27 -5.34 31.54 -29.26
C THR A 27 -6.14 31.44 -30.57
N GLY A 28 -7.44 31.19 -30.46
CA GLY A 28 -8.38 31.27 -31.58
C GLY A 28 -9.79 31.66 -31.14
N CYS A 29 -10.04 32.95 -30.93
CA CYS A 29 -11.40 33.50 -30.99
C CYS A 29 -11.96 33.33 -32.40
N GLY A 30 -13.18 32.80 -32.53
CA GLY A 30 -13.89 32.72 -33.80
C GLY A 30 -15.40 32.70 -33.58
N GLY A 31 -16.00 33.88 -33.41
CA GLY A 31 -17.45 34.07 -33.37
C GLY A 31 -18.11 33.87 -34.74
N GLY A 32 -19.33 33.32 -34.72
CA GLY A 32 -20.20 33.19 -35.88
C GLY A 32 -21.64 32.90 -35.44
N THR A 33 -22.46 33.95 -35.38
CA THR A 33 -23.85 33.96 -34.92
C THR A 33 -24.78 33.16 -35.82
N SER A 34 -25.64 32.33 -35.23
CA SER A 34 -26.95 31.98 -35.79
C SER A 34 -27.87 31.58 -34.64
N ALA A 35 -28.75 32.51 -34.26
CA ALA A 35 -29.79 32.31 -33.27
C ALA A 35 -30.84 31.31 -33.77
N LYS A 36 -30.99 30.21 -33.04
CA LYS A 36 -32.28 29.59 -32.76
C LYS A 36 -32.36 29.50 -31.26
N THR A 37 -33.42 30.02 -30.68
CA THR A 37 -33.83 29.84 -29.29
C THR A 37 -33.75 28.36 -28.94
N LYS A 38 -32.65 27.96 -28.30
CA LYS A 38 -32.48 26.65 -27.67
C LYS A 38 -33.37 26.70 -26.42
N GLU A 39 -34.37 25.83 -26.34
CA GLU A 39 -34.82 25.41 -25.03
C GLU A 39 -33.57 24.95 -24.28
N ASP A 40 -33.35 25.51 -23.09
CA ASP A 40 -32.28 25.06 -22.21
C ASP A 40 -32.60 23.60 -21.88
N ASP A 41 -31.80 22.69 -22.44
CA ASP A 41 -31.91 21.27 -22.16
C ASP A 41 -31.85 21.07 -20.63
N PRO A 42 -32.81 20.37 -19.99
CA PRO A 42 -32.85 20.23 -18.54
C PRO A 42 -31.59 19.57 -17.96
N LEU A 43 -30.88 18.75 -18.75
CA LEU A 43 -29.61 18.15 -18.38
C LEU A 43 -28.41 19.07 -18.63
N ALA A 44 -28.56 20.23 -19.28
CA ALA A 44 -27.43 21.13 -19.46
C ALA A 44 -26.92 21.64 -18.11
N GLY A 45 -25.60 21.63 -17.93
CA GLY A 45 -24.92 22.02 -16.70
C GLY A 45 -23.60 21.30 -16.50
N ASN A 46 -22.90 21.67 -15.42
CA ASN A 46 -21.69 21.00 -14.98
C ASN A 46 -22.06 19.78 -14.14
N TYR A 47 -21.33 18.70 -14.33
CA TYR A 47 -21.46 17.46 -13.60
C TYR A 47 -20.10 17.07 -13.04
N ILE A 48 -20.06 16.90 -11.72
CA ILE A 48 -18.88 16.49 -10.97
C ILE A 48 -19.01 15.02 -10.59
N PRO A 49 -17.92 14.25 -10.56
CA PRO A 49 -17.92 12.91 -10.02
C PRO A 49 -18.18 12.99 -8.50
N VAL A 50 -19.07 12.16 -7.99
CA VAL A 50 -19.42 12.10 -6.56
C VAL A 50 -19.04 10.79 -5.90
N VAL A 51 -18.95 9.71 -6.68
CA VAL A 51 -18.36 8.44 -6.29
C VAL A 51 -17.87 7.71 -7.53
N GLY A 52 -16.71 7.06 -7.39
CA GLY A 52 -16.20 6.09 -8.34
C GLY A 52 -16.14 4.71 -7.70
N GLU A 53 -16.10 3.67 -8.51
CA GLU A 53 -15.76 2.33 -8.06
C GLU A 53 -14.72 1.75 -9.02
N MET A 54 -13.62 1.25 -8.47
CA MET A 54 -12.59 0.54 -9.22
C MET A 54 -12.25 -0.74 -8.46
N MET A 55 -12.33 -1.89 -9.14
CA MET A 55 -12.04 -3.21 -8.55
C MET A 55 -12.79 -3.47 -7.21
N GLY A 56 -14.02 -2.96 -7.07
CA GLY A 56 -14.82 -3.11 -5.85
C GLY A 56 -14.46 -2.17 -4.70
N MET A 57 -13.51 -1.25 -4.91
CA MET A 57 -13.19 -0.18 -3.96
C MET A 57 -13.90 1.10 -4.36
N ALA A 58 -14.56 1.75 -3.40
CA ALA A 58 -15.15 3.07 -3.60
C ALA A 58 -14.06 4.13 -3.63
N LEU A 59 -14.09 4.99 -4.64
CA LEU A 59 -13.26 6.19 -4.78
C LEU A 59 -14.13 7.40 -4.44
N THR A 60 -13.64 8.26 -3.55
CA THR A 60 -14.37 9.44 -3.07
C THR A 60 -13.43 10.64 -2.98
N GLY A 61 -13.98 11.85 -2.86
CA GLY A 61 -13.17 13.03 -2.61
C GLY A 61 -12.13 13.34 -3.69
N ASP A 62 -10.90 13.55 -3.23
CA ASP A 62 -9.79 13.96 -4.10
C ASP A 62 -9.36 12.86 -5.10
N ASP A 63 -9.71 11.58 -4.85
CA ASP A 63 -9.47 10.47 -5.80
C ASP A 63 -10.26 10.62 -7.11
N LEU A 64 -11.33 11.42 -7.09
CA LEU A 64 -12.17 11.69 -8.24
C LEU A 64 -11.75 12.97 -8.99
N ASN A 65 -10.73 13.68 -8.50
CA ASN A 65 -10.27 14.90 -9.16
C ASN A 65 -9.78 14.61 -10.59
N GLY A 66 -10.06 15.55 -11.49
CA GLY A 66 -9.67 15.42 -12.89
C GLY A 66 -10.73 14.75 -13.78
N PHE A 67 -11.86 14.29 -13.23
CA PHE A 67 -12.99 13.79 -14.00
C PHE A 67 -14.17 14.78 -13.98
N GLY A 68 -14.97 14.81 -15.05
CA GLY A 68 -16.19 15.63 -15.07
C GLY A 68 -16.81 15.80 -16.45
N PHE A 69 -18.00 16.39 -16.47
CA PHE A 69 -18.70 16.73 -17.72
C PHE A 69 -19.33 18.13 -17.66
N GLU A 70 -19.21 18.89 -18.73
CA GLU A 70 -20.04 20.07 -18.98
C GLU A 70 -21.01 19.73 -20.12
N LEU A 71 -22.26 19.44 -19.78
CA LEU A 71 -23.30 19.17 -20.77
C LEU A 71 -23.87 20.47 -21.31
N GLN A 72 -23.78 20.69 -22.62
CA GLN A 72 -24.31 21.86 -23.30
C GLN A 72 -25.53 21.48 -24.13
N SER A 73 -26.49 22.41 -24.23
CA SER A 73 -27.71 22.17 -25.01
C SER A 73 -27.39 21.89 -26.49
N GLY A 74 -28.20 21.07 -27.15
CA GLY A 74 -27.98 20.67 -28.54
C GLY A 74 -26.92 19.57 -28.72
N GLY A 75 -26.72 18.74 -27.70
CA GLY A 75 -25.96 17.48 -27.76
C GLY A 75 -24.44 17.65 -27.86
N LYS A 76 -23.91 18.76 -27.35
CA LYS A 76 -22.47 19.00 -27.22
C LYS A 76 -22.09 18.93 -25.75
N ALA A 77 -20.93 18.38 -25.43
CA ALA A 77 -20.42 18.39 -24.08
C ALA A 77 -18.90 18.54 -24.08
N VAL A 78 -18.35 18.98 -22.97
CA VAL A 78 -16.92 18.89 -22.67
C VAL A 78 -16.75 17.81 -21.62
N MET A 79 -15.89 16.85 -21.88
CA MET A 79 -15.50 15.81 -20.92
C MET A 79 -14.13 16.15 -20.38
N THR A 80 -13.96 16.06 -19.06
CA THR A 80 -12.66 16.17 -18.40
C THR A 80 -12.21 14.78 -17.96
N VAL A 81 -10.98 14.41 -18.31
CA VAL A 81 -10.32 13.18 -17.87
C VAL A 81 -8.88 13.52 -17.49
N ASN A 82 -8.45 13.17 -16.27
CA ASN A 82 -7.14 13.52 -15.72
C ASN A 82 -6.78 15.02 -15.88
N GLY A 83 -7.77 15.91 -15.81
CA GLY A 83 -7.60 17.35 -15.94
C GLY A 83 -7.51 17.89 -17.38
N GLU A 84 -7.47 17.01 -18.40
CA GLU A 84 -7.55 17.40 -19.80
C GLU A 84 -9.00 17.44 -20.29
N THR A 85 -9.33 18.41 -21.15
CA THR A 85 -10.68 18.59 -21.68
C THR A 85 -10.81 18.12 -23.12
N HIS A 86 -11.92 17.45 -23.41
CA HIS A 86 -12.23 16.89 -24.72
C HIS A 86 -13.64 17.28 -25.15
N ASP A 87 -13.78 17.79 -26.37
CA ASP A 87 -15.10 18.03 -26.98
C ASP A 87 -15.75 16.69 -27.35
N VAL A 88 -16.87 16.39 -26.71
CA VAL A 88 -17.66 15.18 -26.93
C VAL A 88 -19.07 15.53 -27.35
N LYS A 89 -19.80 14.54 -27.87
CA LYS A 89 -21.24 14.68 -28.13
C LYS A 89 -22.00 13.88 -27.10
N TRP A 90 -23.23 14.29 -26.84
CA TRP A 90 -24.10 13.51 -26.00
C TRP A 90 -25.53 13.55 -26.50
N THR A 91 -26.27 12.50 -26.16
CA THR A 91 -27.72 12.39 -26.35
C THR A 91 -28.31 11.75 -25.11
N SER A 92 -29.58 11.99 -24.84
CA SER A 92 -30.28 11.32 -23.74
C SER A 92 -31.71 10.97 -24.11
N ASP A 93 -32.21 9.91 -23.51
CA ASP A 93 -33.64 9.61 -23.37
C ASP A 93 -34.03 9.63 -21.88
N ASP A 94 -35.26 9.25 -21.54
CA ASP A 94 -35.79 9.33 -20.17
C ASP A 94 -34.99 8.52 -19.13
N THR A 95 -34.22 7.51 -19.54
CA THR A 95 -33.50 6.60 -18.63
C THR A 95 -32.01 6.55 -18.85
N THR A 96 -31.53 7.02 -20.00
CA THR A 96 -30.16 6.79 -20.47
C THR A 96 -29.53 8.07 -20.97
N ILE A 97 -28.26 8.28 -20.64
CA ILE A 97 -27.40 9.24 -21.32
C ILE A 97 -26.37 8.46 -22.14
N THR A 98 -26.12 8.92 -23.37
CA THR A 98 -25.10 8.35 -24.26
C THR A 98 -24.11 9.45 -24.60
N ILE A 99 -22.83 9.22 -24.34
CA ILE A 99 -21.72 10.11 -24.63
C ILE A 99 -20.91 9.50 -25.75
N THR A 100 -20.69 10.26 -26.83
CA THR A 100 -19.94 9.81 -28.00
C THR A 100 -18.56 10.45 -28.02
N VAL A 101 -17.52 9.62 -27.93
CA VAL A 101 -16.10 9.99 -27.99
C VAL A 101 -15.50 9.31 -29.22
N ASP A 102 -15.06 10.08 -30.22
CA ASP A 102 -14.44 9.57 -31.46
C ASP A 102 -15.19 8.43 -32.18
N GLY A 103 -16.51 8.37 -32.02
CA GLY A 103 -17.38 7.36 -32.63
C GLY A 103 -17.64 6.12 -31.76
N GLU A 104 -17.12 6.08 -30.54
CA GLU A 104 -17.47 5.13 -29.50
C GLU A 104 -18.52 5.70 -28.57
N GLU A 105 -19.40 4.85 -28.06
CA GLU A 105 -20.53 5.24 -27.22
C GLU A 105 -20.32 4.73 -25.80
N ILE A 106 -20.35 5.65 -24.85
CA ILE A 106 -20.40 5.41 -23.42
C ILE A 106 -21.86 5.61 -23.00
N THR A 107 -22.44 4.62 -22.34
CA THR A 107 -23.83 4.72 -21.85
C THR A 107 -23.85 4.83 -20.35
N GLY A 108 -24.66 5.74 -19.83
CA GLY A 108 -24.93 5.87 -18.40
C GLY A 108 -26.42 5.82 -18.08
N GLU A 109 -26.75 5.31 -16.90
CA GLU A 109 -28.10 5.29 -16.33
C GLU A 109 -28.40 6.65 -15.71
N ARG A 110 -29.57 7.22 -16.02
CA ARG A 110 -29.97 8.54 -15.51
C ARG A 110 -30.72 8.45 -14.18
N GLY A 111 -30.40 9.36 -13.28
CA GLY A 111 -31.19 9.71 -12.10
C GLY A 111 -31.70 11.15 -12.16
N GLU A 112 -32.28 11.62 -11.05
CA GLU A 112 -32.60 13.02 -10.85
C GLU A 112 -31.31 13.80 -10.60
N ASP A 113 -30.97 14.73 -11.50
CA ASP A 113 -29.75 15.53 -11.46
C ASP A 113 -28.42 14.75 -11.39
N CYS A 114 -28.42 13.45 -11.69
CA CYS A 114 -27.22 12.62 -11.74
C CYS A 114 -27.29 11.56 -12.85
N PHE A 115 -26.16 10.93 -13.15
CA PHE A 115 -26.09 9.74 -13.98
C PHE A 115 -24.90 8.86 -13.60
N ALA A 116 -25.06 7.55 -13.76
CA ALA A 116 -24.02 6.56 -13.47
C ALA A 116 -23.51 5.94 -14.77
N VAL A 117 -22.20 6.00 -15.00
CA VAL A 117 -21.52 5.39 -16.13
C VAL A 117 -20.77 4.17 -15.63
N LYS A 118 -21.01 3.02 -16.23
CA LYS A 118 -20.26 1.79 -15.93
C LYS A 118 -19.17 1.53 -16.96
N ASP A 119 -18.08 0.93 -16.50
CA ASP A 119 -16.93 0.55 -17.32
C ASP A 119 -16.53 1.69 -18.27
N MET A 120 -16.27 2.86 -17.69
CA MET A 120 -15.98 4.08 -18.44
C MET A 120 -14.78 3.82 -19.34
N LEU A 121 -15.04 3.76 -20.65
CA LEU A 121 -14.06 3.51 -21.71
C LEU A 121 -13.34 2.14 -21.63
N GLY A 122 -13.95 1.11 -21.04
CA GLY A 122 -13.35 -0.23 -20.95
C GLY A 122 -12.22 -0.35 -19.93
N MET A 123 -12.14 0.62 -18.99
CA MET A 123 -11.10 0.71 -17.98
C MET A 123 -11.50 0.06 -16.64
N GLY A 124 -12.69 -0.53 -16.54
CA GLY A 124 -13.18 -1.15 -15.30
C GLY A 124 -13.47 -0.16 -14.17
N MET A 125 -13.68 1.13 -14.51
CA MET A 125 -14.08 2.17 -13.57
C MET A 125 -15.55 2.52 -13.76
N ASP A 126 -16.31 2.43 -12.68
CA ASP A 126 -17.68 2.92 -12.62
C ASP A 126 -17.67 4.31 -11.98
N PHE A 127 -18.47 5.24 -12.49
CA PHE A 127 -18.58 6.60 -11.94
C PHE A 127 -20.04 7.01 -11.80
N THR A 128 -20.37 7.68 -10.71
CA THR A 128 -21.59 8.47 -10.60
C THR A 128 -21.23 9.95 -10.68
N PHE A 129 -21.88 10.65 -11.60
CA PHE A 129 -21.76 12.08 -11.77
C PHE A 129 -23.03 12.78 -11.34
N ALA A 130 -22.91 13.89 -10.63
CA ALA A 130 -24.03 14.70 -10.18
C ALA A 130 -23.88 16.14 -10.63
N LYS A 131 -25.02 16.77 -10.90
CA LYS A 131 -25.09 18.14 -11.39
C LYS A 131 -24.67 19.10 -10.28
N GLU A 132 -23.66 19.90 -10.57
CA GLU A 132 -23.09 20.88 -9.63
C GLU A 132 -24.17 21.82 -9.10
N GLY A 133 -24.19 22.05 -7.79
CA GLY A 133 -25.15 22.93 -7.12
C GLY A 133 -26.53 22.32 -6.84
N THR A 134 -26.72 21.02 -7.09
CA THR A 134 -27.95 20.29 -6.76
C THR A 134 -27.76 19.40 -5.52
N PRO A 135 -28.84 18.93 -4.87
CA PRO A 135 -28.72 17.97 -3.76
C PRO A 135 -28.02 16.66 -4.15
N ALA A 136 -28.07 16.26 -5.43
CA ALA A 136 -27.38 15.07 -5.90
C ALA A 136 -25.85 15.22 -5.86
N ALA A 137 -25.33 16.45 -5.80
CA ALA A 137 -23.90 16.72 -5.69
C ALA A 137 -23.38 16.70 -4.24
N ASP A 138 -24.22 16.39 -3.25
CA ASP A 138 -23.81 16.29 -1.85
C ASP A 138 -22.97 15.02 -1.61
N PRO A 139 -21.66 15.15 -1.32
CA PRO A 139 -20.77 14.01 -1.13
C PRO A 139 -21.24 13.07 0.00
N ALA A 140 -21.90 13.61 1.03
CA ALA A 140 -22.36 12.83 2.19
C ALA A 140 -23.31 11.68 1.84
N GLN A 141 -23.97 11.75 0.67
CA GLN A 141 -24.86 10.71 0.18
C GLN A 141 -24.11 9.47 -0.30
N TYR A 142 -22.86 9.62 -0.72
CA TYR A 142 -22.11 8.59 -1.42
C TYR A 142 -20.94 8.01 -0.62
N LEU A 143 -20.66 8.56 0.57
CA LEU A 143 -19.57 8.08 1.41
C LEU A 143 -19.78 6.62 1.88
N PRO A 144 -18.71 5.80 1.89
CA PRO A 144 -18.75 4.47 2.50
C PRO A 144 -18.99 4.56 4.02
N GLU A 145 -19.41 3.46 4.63
CA GLU A 145 -19.72 3.42 6.08
C GLU A 145 -18.52 3.77 6.97
N SER A 146 -17.31 3.34 6.57
CA SER A 146 -16.07 3.68 7.26
C SER A 146 -15.81 5.19 7.30
N GLU A 147 -16.11 5.91 6.23
CA GLU A 147 -15.95 7.37 6.18
C GLU A 147 -17.09 8.11 6.92
N LYS A 148 -18.30 7.55 6.93
CA LYS A 148 -19.40 8.10 7.74
C LYS A 148 -19.09 8.11 9.24
N PHE A 149 -18.32 7.13 9.72
CA PHE A 149 -17.82 7.09 11.10
C PHE A 149 -16.91 8.28 11.44
N MET A 150 -16.18 8.79 10.44
CA MET A 150 -15.25 9.90 10.63
C MET A 150 -15.96 11.23 10.86
N LEU A 151 -17.17 11.40 10.31
CA LEU A 151 -17.93 12.67 10.25
C LEU A 151 -18.50 13.15 11.60
N GLN A 152 -17.60 13.42 12.53
CA GLN A 152 -17.90 13.93 13.86
C GLN A 152 -16.70 14.71 14.43
N ASP A 153 -16.91 15.30 15.60
CA ASP A 153 -15.86 15.94 16.38
C ASP A 153 -15.17 14.89 17.26
N TRP A 154 -13.85 14.81 17.13
CA TRP A 154 -12.97 13.94 17.90
C TRP A 154 -12.15 14.77 18.87
N GLN A 155 -11.97 14.26 20.08
CA GLN A 155 -11.11 14.86 21.09
C GLN A 155 -10.29 13.76 21.76
N SER A 156 -8.97 13.97 21.86
CA SER A 156 -8.10 13.04 22.57
C SER A 156 -8.38 13.04 24.07
N VAL A 157 -8.17 11.89 24.71
CA VAL A 157 -8.26 11.74 26.18
C VAL A 157 -6.98 11.15 26.79
N SER A 158 -6.06 10.66 25.97
CA SER A 158 -4.73 10.22 26.36
C SER A 158 -3.75 10.45 25.22
N VAL A 159 -2.47 10.51 25.57
CA VAL A 159 -1.34 10.57 24.64
C VAL A 159 -0.23 9.68 25.17
N MET A 160 0.41 8.95 24.28
CA MET A 160 1.59 8.13 24.53
C MET A 160 2.75 8.64 23.67
N ASP A 161 3.98 8.47 24.14
CA ASP A 161 5.17 8.66 23.32
C ASP A 161 5.41 7.45 22.39
N ILE A 162 6.52 7.50 21.65
CA ILE A 162 6.92 6.43 20.72
C ILE A 162 7.16 5.07 21.39
N LEU A 163 7.43 5.04 22.70
CA LEU A 163 7.63 3.82 23.48
C LEU A 163 6.30 3.26 24.02
N GLY A 164 5.18 3.92 23.74
CA GLY A 164 3.86 3.55 24.26
C GLY A 164 3.63 3.98 25.72
N ASP A 165 4.56 4.77 26.28
CA ASP A 165 4.45 5.24 27.65
C ASP A 165 3.62 6.54 27.72
N PRO A 166 2.78 6.72 28.77
CA PRO A 166 2.12 8.00 28.99
C PRO A 166 3.16 9.13 29.16
N THR A 167 2.97 10.23 28.44
CA THR A 167 3.87 11.37 28.47
C THR A 167 3.21 12.63 29.05
N ASP A 168 4.00 13.44 29.75
CA ASP A 168 3.61 14.76 30.27
C ASP A 168 4.00 15.91 29.31
N GLU A 169 4.67 15.59 28.19
CA GLU A 169 5.16 16.60 27.22
C GLU A 169 4.05 17.27 26.44
N ILE A 170 2.98 16.52 26.16
CA ILE A 170 1.78 17.02 25.50
C ILE A 170 0.58 16.69 26.39
N ALA A 171 -0.38 17.63 26.48
CA ALA A 171 -1.59 17.37 27.25
C ALA A 171 -2.42 16.26 26.59
N PRO A 172 -3.02 15.34 27.38
CA PRO A 172 -3.81 14.23 26.84
C PRO A 172 -5.04 14.66 26.05
N ASP A 173 -5.55 15.88 26.28
CA ASP A 173 -6.68 16.49 25.58
C ASP A 173 -6.27 17.52 24.52
N ALA A 174 -4.99 17.51 24.12
CA ALA A 174 -4.43 18.49 23.21
C ALA A 174 -4.95 18.37 21.78
N LEU A 175 -5.30 17.17 21.30
CA LEU A 175 -5.73 16.93 19.92
C LEU A 175 -7.26 17.00 19.78
N LYS A 176 -7.72 17.81 18.83
CA LYS A 176 -9.11 17.87 18.37
C LYS A 176 -9.16 17.80 16.86
N MET A 177 -10.10 17.04 16.31
CA MET A 177 -10.29 16.88 14.87
C MET A 177 -11.77 16.96 14.53
N SER A 178 -12.12 17.64 13.45
CA SER A 178 -13.50 17.74 12.95
C SER A 178 -13.53 17.46 11.46
N PHE A 179 -14.03 16.29 11.08
CA PHE A 179 -14.08 15.84 9.68
C PHE A 179 -15.39 16.25 9.00
N ARG A 180 -15.30 16.54 7.70
CA ARG A 180 -16.43 16.89 6.85
C ARG A 180 -16.50 15.98 5.63
N ALA A 181 -17.70 15.84 5.10
CA ALA A 181 -18.03 14.92 4.00
C ALA A 181 -17.34 15.27 2.67
N ASP A 182 -16.83 16.49 2.53
CA ASP A 182 -16.10 16.98 1.36
C ASP A 182 -14.59 16.72 1.44
N HIS A 183 -14.17 15.75 2.26
CA HIS A 183 -12.76 15.41 2.52
C HIS A 183 -11.92 16.59 3.05
N THR A 184 -12.59 17.54 3.72
CA THR A 184 -11.91 18.58 4.50
C THR A 184 -12.05 18.32 5.99
N MET A 185 -11.06 18.74 6.77
CA MET A 185 -11.11 18.68 8.23
C MET A 185 -10.46 19.90 8.88
N ASP A 186 -10.81 20.15 10.14
CA ASP A 186 -10.08 21.07 11.00
C ASP A 186 -9.36 20.27 12.09
N ALA A 187 -8.12 20.61 12.38
CA ALA A 187 -7.37 20.06 13.51
C ALA A 187 -6.99 21.19 14.48
N ALA A 188 -6.94 20.87 15.77
CA ALA A 188 -6.26 21.71 16.75
C ALA A 188 -5.37 20.82 17.61
N ILE A 189 -4.10 21.19 17.73
CA ILE A 189 -3.13 20.50 18.59
C ILE A 189 -2.26 21.52 19.30
N GLU A 190 -2.09 21.36 20.62
CA GLU A 190 -1.31 22.26 21.47
C GLU A 190 -1.68 23.76 21.34
N GLY A 191 -2.96 24.04 21.06
CA GLY A 191 -3.47 25.40 20.86
C GLY A 191 -3.16 26.02 19.50
N LYS A 192 -2.48 25.30 18.60
CA LYS A 192 -2.35 25.65 17.17
C LYS A 192 -3.55 25.09 16.42
N GLU A 193 -4.22 25.95 15.64
CA GLU A 193 -5.35 25.56 14.81
C GLU A 193 -4.94 25.43 13.34
N PHE A 194 -5.44 24.37 12.70
CA PHE A 194 -5.31 24.07 11.29
C PHE A 194 -6.71 23.95 10.70
N LYS A 195 -6.95 24.64 9.59
CA LYS A 195 -8.27 24.76 8.97
C LYS A 195 -8.25 24.24 7.55
N ASN A 196 -9.32 23.55 7.16
CA ASN A 196 -9.52 23.03 5.81
C ASN A 196 -8.36 22.14 5.33
N LEU A 197 -7.80 21.33 6.23
CA LEU A 197 -6.84 20.30 5.85
C LEU A 197 -7.55 19.26 4.97
N LYS A 198 -6.82 18.70 4.01
CA LYS A 198 -7.30 17.61 3.18
C LYS A 198 -7.04 16.28 3.87
N TRP A 199 -8.07 15.44 3.97
CA TRP A 199 -7.94 14.11 4.55
C TRP A 199 -8.39 13.04 3.57
N SER A 200 -7.75 11.88 3.67
CA SER A 200 -8.13 10.67 2.97
C SER A 200 -8.24 9.53 3.98
N ASN A 201 -9.04 8.51 3.65
CA ASN A 201 -9.18 7.31 4.46
C ASN A 201 -9.24 6.09 3.55
N LEU A 202 -8.27 5.20 3.69
CA LEU A 202 -8.21 3.93 3.01
C LEU A 202 -8.56 2.82 4.01
N LYS A 203 -9.80 2.32 3.92
CA LYS A 203 -10.41 1.43 4.92
C LYS A 203 -10.41 2.07 6.33
N ASP A 204 -9.55 1.59 7.20
CA ASP A 204 -9.44 1.96 8.61
C ASP A 204 -8.21 2.85 8.86
N TYR A 205 -7.42 3.17 7.83
CA TYR A 205 -6.25 4.05 7.96
C TYR A 205 -6.48 5.36 7.22
N GLY A 206 -6.31 6.48 7.91
CA GLY A 206 -6.42 7.81 7.31
C GLY A 206 -5.24 8.72 7.62
N SER A 207 -5.15 9.77 6.82
CA SER A 207 -4.05 10.73 6.90
C SER A 207 -4.50 12.13 6.46
N VAL A 208 -3.72 13.13 6.86
CA VAL A 208 -3.81 14.50 6.34
C VAL A 208 -2.72 14.73 5.30
N ASP A 209 -3.10 15.27 4.15
CA ASP A 209 -2.17 15.84 3.17
C ASP A 209 -1.84 17.28 3.56
N SER A 210 -0.74 17.46 4.30
CA SER A 210 -0.24 18.76 4.71
C SER A 210 1.26 18.74 5.04
N GLU A 211 1.98 19.76 4.59
CA GLU A 211 3.36 20.00 5.04
C GLU A 211 3.42 20.62 6.46
N ASP A 212 2.33 21.24 6.92
CA ASP A 212 2.30 22.01 8.17
C ASP A 212 2.01 21.15 9.41
N ILE A 213 1.40 19.97 9.21
CA ILE A 213 1.04 18.99 10.24
C ILE A 213 1.13 17.59 9.67
N LYS A 214 1.90 16.72 10.34
CA LYS A 214 1.92 15.29 10.06
C LYS A 214 0.98 14.59 11.02
N LEU A 215 -0.17 14.16 10.51
CA LEU A 215 -1.22 13.51 11.29
C LEU A 215 -1.76 12.32 10.51
N THR A 216 -1.73 11.15 11.14
CA THR A 216 -2.31 9.90 10.62
C THR A 216 -3.19 9.28 11.69
N TRP A 217 -4.08 8.35 11.31
CA TRP A 217 -4.89 7.63 12.30
C TRP A 217 -5.32 6.25 11.84
N ASN A 218 -5.59 5.40 12.83
CA ASN A 218 -6.30 4.14 12.68
C ASN A 218 -7.70 4.27 13.29
N VAL A 219 -8.70 3.77 12.57
CA VAL A 219 -10.09 3.64 12.98
C VAL A 219 -10.25 2.33 13.76
N GLU A 220 -10.68 2.44 15.00
CA GLU A 220 -10.94 1.30 15.89
C GLU A 220 -12.39 1.34 16.38
N ASP A 221 -12.90 0.20 16.88
CA ASP A 221 -14.27 0.10 17.41
C ASP A 221 -14.57 1.13 18.51
N GLU A 222 -13.55 1.44 19.33
CA GLU A 222 -13.67 2.34 20.48
C GLU A 222 -13.38 3.82 20.15
N GLY A 223 -12.80 4.13 18.98
CA GLY A 223 -12.44 5.48 18.58
C GLY A 223 -11.34 5.55 17.54
N LEU A 224 -10.57 6.63 17.54
CA LEU A 224 -9.39 6.79 16.69
C LEU A 224 -8.11 6.69 17.52
N LYS A 225 -7.09 6.01 17.00
CA LYS A 225 -5.70 6.20 17.42
C LYS A 225 -5.02 7.09 16.40
N ALA A 226 -4.67 8.31 16.78
CA ALA A 226 -4.10 9.31 15.89
C ALA A 226 -2.64 9.57 16.23
N ASP A 227 -1.75 9.40 15.25
CA ASP A 227 -0.32 9.64 15.39
C ASP A 227 0.05 11.03 14.89
N TYR A 228 0.80 11.76 15.70
CA TYR A 228 1.25 13.12 15.42
C TYR A 228 2.76 13.20 15.57
N VAL A 229 3.42 13.82 14.58
CA VAL A 229 4.87 14.06 14.64
C VAL A 229 5.16 15.49 15.05
N LYS A 230 5.92 15.66 16.13
CA LYS A 230 6.37 16.95 16.64
C LYS A 230 7.88 16.92 16.82
N ASP A 231 8.57 17.86 16.19
CA ASP A 231 10.04 18.00 16.30
C ASP A 231 10.83 16.71 15.98
N GLY A 232 10.25 15.80 15.21
CA GLY A 232 10.82 14.50 14.85
C GLY A 232 10.43 13.34 15.78
N GLU A 233 9.67 13.61 16.84
CA GLU A 233 9.17 12.61 17.78
C GLU A 233 7.71 12.27 17.51
N TYR A 234 7.33 11.03 17.78
CA TYR A 234 6.00 10.48 17.50
C TYR A 234 5.17 10.40 18.79
N TYR A 235 3.92 10.84 18.67
CA TYR A 235 2.95 10.80 19.77
C TYR A 235 1.65 10.18 19.28
N THR A 236 1.16 9.18 20.01
CA THR A 236 -0.10 8.50 19.69
C THR A 236 -1.19 8.98 20.65
N PHE A 237 -2.21 9.62 20.09
CA PHE A 237 -3.40 10.07 20.79
C PHE A 237 -4.51 9.03 20.68
N PHE A 238 -5.23 8.79 21.78
CA PHE A 238 -6.51 8.08 21.72
C PHE A 238 -7.67 9.07 21.78
N CYS A 239 -8.49 9.07 20.73
CA CYS A 239 -9.70 9.86 20.60
C CYS A 239 -10.93 8.93 20.65
N PRO A 240 -11.57 8.74 21.81
CA PRO A 240 -12.71 7.83 21.93
C PRO A 240 -13.91 8.35 21.17
N LYS A 241 -14.74 7.41 20.68
CA LYS A 241 -16.03 7.71 20.05
C LYS A 241 -17.00 8.46 20.96
N ASP A 242 -16.87 8.24 22.28
CA ASP A 242 -17.57 9.01 23.31
C ASP A 242 -16.56 9.54 24.35
N PRO A 243 -16.22 10.84 24.34
CA PRO A 243 -15.24 11.43 25.27
C PRO A 243 -15.69 11.43 26.74
N SER A 244 -16.96 11.09 27.03
CA SER A 244 -17.46 11.01 28.41
C SER A 244 -17.15 9.68 29.12
N ALA A 245 -16.65 8.67 28.40
CA ALA A 245 -16.48 7.31 28.94
C ALA A 245 -15.23 7.08 29.81
N ASN A 246 -14.17 7.90 29.69
CA ASN A 246 -12.83 7.56 30.24
C ASN A 246 -12.45 8.17 31.60
N LYS A 247 -13.40 8.67 32.41
CA LYS A 247 -13.10 9.25 33.74
C LYS A 247 -12.88 8.23 34.88
N VAL A 248 -12.78 6.92 34.62
CA VAL A 248 -12.91 5.90 35.69
C VAL A 248 -11.60 5.19 36.10
N ASN A 249 -10.52 5.21 35.32
CA ASN A 249 -9.38 4.29 35.58
C ASN A 249 -8.10 4.89 36.22
N ALA A 250 -8.15 6.10 36.80
CA ALA A 250 -6.96 6.71 37.41
C ALA A 250 -6.68 6.32 38.90
N GLU A 251 -7.50 5.49 39.56
CA GLU A 251 -7.34 5.18 40.99
C GLU A 251 -7.61 3.71 41.34
N ASN A 252 -6.68 2.79 41.01
CA ASN A 252 -6.26 1.68 41.89
C ASN A 252 -5.33 0.68 41.18
N LYS A 253 -4.04 0.75 41.49
CA LYS A 253 -3.18 -0.43 41.57
C LYS A 253 -2.20 -0.22 42.72
N THR A 254 -2.55 -0.78 43.88
CA THR A 254 -1.69 -0.87 45.08
C THR A 254 -1.68 -2.33 45.54
N GLU A 255 -0.46 -2.89 45.62
CA GLU A 255 -0.05 -4.10 46.36
C GLU A 255 -0.65 -5.47 45.91
N SER A 256 0.08 -6.60 45.88
CA SER A 256 1.23 -7.04 46.65
C SER A 256 1.93 -8.24 45.99
N GLU A 257 3.24 -8.36 46.24
CA GLU A 257 4.07 -9.56 46.07
C GLU A 257 3.70 -10.68 47.08
N SER A 258 3.95 -11.96 46.75
CA SER A 258 4.84 -12.84 47.55
C SER A 258 4.92 -14.30 47.04
N GLU A 259 6.13 -14.70 46.66
CA GLU A 259 6.94 -15.86 47.12
C GLU A 259 6.62 -17.35 46.84
N THR A 260 7.65 -18.02 46.28
CA THR A 260 8.30 -19.32 46.65
C THR A 260 7.63 -20.65 46.24
N ALA A 261 8.32 -21.74 45.85
CA ALA A 261 9.74 -22.06 45.60
C ALA A 261 9.91 -23.44 44.90
N SER A 262 10.99 -23.56 44.11
CA SER A 262 11.94 -24.68 43.90
C SER A 262 11.47 -26.14 43.70
N VAL A 263 12.06 -26.86 42.72
CA VAL A 263 13.12 -27.90 42.93
C VAL A 263 13.74 -28.32 41.57
N THR A 264 15.07 -28.43 41.58
CA THR A 264 16.07 -28.91 40.59
C THR A 264 16.21 -30.44 40.50
N GLU A 265 16.70 -30.96 39.36
CA GLU A 265 17.78 -31.99 39.20
C GLU A 265 17.94 -32.31 37.69
N GLU A 266 19.00 -31.88 36.99
CA GLU A 266 20.38 -32.40 36.84
C GLU A 266 20.61 -33.49 35.76
N ALA A 267 21.68 -33.26 35.00
CA ALA A 267 22.13 -33.84 33.74
C ALA A 267 22.59 -35.32 33.77
N SER A 268 22.66 -35.95 32.58
CA SER A 268 23.85 -36.75 32.20
C SER A 268 23.93 -37.10 30.70
N GLU A 269 25.06 -36.72 30.10
CA GLU A 269 25.76 -37.36 28.98
C GLU A 269 27.13 -37.86 29.54
N PRO A 270 28.11 -38.48 28.81
CA PRO A 270 28.29 -38.70 27.36
C PRO A 270 28.93 -40.07 26.95
N LYS A 271 29.16 -40.32 25.64
CA LYS A 271 30.49 -40.49 24.97
C LYS A 271 30.58 -41.40 23.72
N THR A 272 30.97 -40.76 22.60
CA THR A 272 31.99 -41.07 21.56
C THR A 272 32.17 -42.47 20.93
N GLY A 273 32.31 -42.45 19.58
CA GLY A 273 33.15 -43.38 18.81
C GLY A 273 33.41 -42.87 17.37
N GLU A 274 34.67 -42.56 17.04
CA GLU A 274 35.19 -42.26 15.68
C GLU A 274 35.39 -43.54 14.84
N THR A 275 35.31 -43.48 13.49
CA THR A 275 36.43 -43.78 12.56
C THR A 275 36.11 -43.33 11.10
N LYS A 276 37.11 -42.76 10.40
CA LYS A 276 37.23 -42.46 8.95
C LYS A 276 37.22 -43.76 8.10
N GLU A 277 37.08 -43.85 6.76
CA GLU A 277 37.55 -43.01 5.63
C GLU A 277 36.98 -43.54 4.27
N SER A 278 37.03 -42.69 3.23
CA SER A 278 37.26 -42.99 1.79
C SER A 278 36.08 -43.31 0.83
N GLY A 279 35.64 -42.27 0.10
CA GLY A 279 35.89 -42.10 -1.34
C GLY A 279 35.11 -42.95 -2.36
N ASN A 280 34.22 -42.31 -3.14
CA ASN A 280 34.17 -42.50 -4.59
C ASN A 280 33.41 -41.34 -5.30
N ASP A 281 34.18 -40.39 -5.80
CA ASP A 281 33.77 -39.27 -6.66
C ASP A 281 33.48 -39.78 -8.08
N ALA A 282 32.19 -39.86 -8.40
CA ALA A 282 31.65 -40.00 -9.77
C ALA A 282 30.11 -40.13 -9.74
N LYS A 283 29.52 -40.43 -8.58
CA LYS A 283 28.06 -40.45 -8.38
C LYS A 283 27.49 -39.12 -7.87
N SER A 284 28.28 -38.29 -7.19
CA SER A 284 27.81 -37.04 -6.58
C SER A 284 27.42 -36.00 -7.64
N GLU A 285 28.15 -35.85 -8.74
CA GLU A 285 27.83 -34.84 -9.76
C GLU A 285 26.51 -35.13 -10.50
N THR A 286 26.13 -36.41 -10.64
CA THR A 286 24.85 -36.82 -11.23
C THR A 286 23.71 -36.70 -10.21
N THR A 287 23.99 -36.90 -8.92
CA THR A 287 23.03 -36.70 -7.82
C THR A 287 22.82 -35.22 -7.51
N VAL A 288 23.85 -34.37 -7.63
CA VAL A 288 23.76 -32.90 -7.44
C VAL A 288 23.04 -32.26 -8.62
N LYS A 289 23.30 -32.66 -9.88
CA LYS A 289 22.47 -32.22 -11.02
C LYS A 289 21.02 -32.68 -10.91
N LYS A 290 20.79 -33.85 -10.30
CA LYS A 290 19.44 -34.36 -10.05
C LYS A 290 18.73 -33.63 -8.90
N VAL A 291 19.45 -33.31 -7.82
CA VAL A 291 18.92 -32.56 -6.66
C VAL A 291 18.73 -31.08 -6.99
N ILE A 292 19.63 -30.47 -7.77
CA ILE A 292 19.45 -29.13 -8.35
C ILE A 292 18.27 -29.15 -9.32
N SER A 293 18.10 -30.19 -10.15
CA SER A 293 16.92 -30.32 -11.00
C SER A 293 15.63 -30.64 -10.23
N GLU A 294 15.71 -31.20 -9.02
CA GLU A 294 14.54 -31.53 -8.19
C GLU A 294 14.12 -30.32 -7.33
N ALA A 295 15.07 -29.54 -6.81
CA ALA A 295 14.79 -28.24 -6.19
C ALA A 295 14.34 -27.20 -7.24
N GLN A 296 14.96 -27.19 -8.43
CA GLN A 296 14.48 -26.43 -9.59
C GLN A 296 13.23 -27.04 -10.24
N ALA A 297 12.85 -28.29 -9.98
CA ALA A 297 11.56 -28.85 -10.45
C ALA A 297 10.44 -28.57 -9.46
N VAL A 298 10.72 -28.53 -8.15
CA VAL A 298 9.80 -27.97 -7.15
C VAL A 298 9.63 -26.45 -7.38
N LEU A 299 10.66 -25.76 -7.86
CA LEU A 299 10.62 -24.35 -8.27
C LEU A 299 10.37 -24.13 -9.78
N GLY A 300 10.06 -25.17 -10.56
CA GLY A 300 10.11 -25.08 -12.04
C GLY A 300 9.20 -26.02 -12.82
N GLU A 301 8.06 -26.41 -12.26
CA GLU A 301 6.91 -26.88 -13.07
C GLU A 301 5.70 -25.92 -13.10
N HIS A 302 5.77 -24.74 -12.48
CA HIS A 302 4.74 -23.72 -12.64
C HIS A 302 5.20 -22.73 -13.70
N GLY A 303 4.71 -22.96 -14.92
CA GLY A 303 5.23 -22.38 -16.15
C GLY A 303 5.34 -20.86 -16.11
N LYS A 304 6.28 -20.33 -16.92
CA LYS A 304 6.32 -18.90 -17.31
C LYS A 304 4.92 -18.31 -17.27
N ALA A 305 4.67 -17.42 -16.31
CA ALA A 305 3.41 -16.72 -16.23
C ALA A 305 3.07 -16.11 -17.61
N ALA A 306 1.78 -16.03 -17.90
CA ALA A 306 1.33 -15.06 -18.90
C ALA A 306 1.96 -13.71 -18.55
N ALA A 307 2.41 -12.95 -19.54
CA ALA A 307 3.11 -11.69 -19.30
C ALA A 307 2.23 -10.76 -18.44
N SER A 308 2.53 -10.68 -17.14
CA SER A 308 1.95 -9.69 -16.23
C SER A 308 2.75 -8.40 -16.36
N ILE A 309 2.10 -7.26 -16.18
CA ILE A 309 2.77 -5.96 -16.15
C ILE A 309 3.70 -5.82 -14.94
N TYR A 310 3.52 -6.66 -13.91
CA TYR A 310 4.30 -6.64 -12.68
C TYR A 310 5.57 -7.50 -12.75
N THR A 311 5.65 -8.41 -13.72
CA THR A 311 6.78 -9.35 -13.87
C THR A 311 8.11 -8.61 -13.96
N ASP A 312 8.18 -7.52 -14.74
CA ASP A 312 9.44 -6.81 -14.96
C ASP A 312 10.01 -6.22 -13.68
N TYR A 313 9.20 -5.85 -12.68
CA TYR A 313 9.70 -5.28 -11.42
C TYR A 313 9.88 -6.34 -10.33
N TRP A 314 8.89 -7.22 -10.14
CA TRP A 314 8.80 -8.10 -8.99
C TRP A 314 9.40 -9.49 -9.19
N ASP A 315 9.33 -10.07 -10.39
CA ASP A 315 9.67 -11.48 -10.66
C ASP A 315 11.20 -11.68 -10.75
N ARG A 316 11.87 -11.74 -9.60
CA ARG A 316 13.34 -11.79 -9.49
C ARG A 316 13.82 -12.19 -8.09
N ASP A 317 15.13 -12.32 -7.99
CA ASP A 317 15.86 -12.51 -6.73
C ASP A 317 16.14 -11.18 -6.04
N TRP A 318 16.13 -11.20 -4.71
CA TRP A 318 16.21 -10.04 -3.81
C TRP A 318 17.20 -10.30 -2.66
N PHE A 319 17.87 -9.25 -2.23
CA PHE A 319 18.74 -9.22 -1.06
C PHE A 319 18.40 -8.02 -0.19
N GLY A 320 18.58 -8.15 1.12
CA GLY A 320 18.56 -7.03 2.03
C GLY A 320 18.65 -7.51 3.46
N TRP A 321 17.82 -6.97 4.34
CA TRP A 321 17.83 -7.31 5.76
C TRP A 321 16.46 -7.08 6.39
N TYR A 322 16.26 -7.65 7.58
CA TYR A 322 15.11 -7.32 8.41
C TYR A 322 15.55 -6.93 9.83
N VAL A 323 14.69 -6.20 10.51
CA VAL A 323 14.80 -5.87 11.93
C VAL A 323 13.48 -6.10 12.64
N ILE A 324 13.57 -6.55 13.90
CA ILE A 324 12.43 -6.71 14.79
C ILE A 324 12.56 -5.70 15.93
N GLU A 325 11.50 -4.94 16.18
CA GLU A 325 11.45 -3.86 17.17
C GLU A 325 10.09 -3.86 17.89
N SER A 326 9.97 -3.08 18.96
CA SER A 326 8.71 -2.92 19.70
C SER A 326 8.13 -4.25 20.20
N CYS A 327 8.99 -5.16 20.61
CA CYS A 327 8.63 -6.48 21.14
C CYS A 327 8.03 -6.37 22.54
N HIS A 328 6.99 -7.15 22.77
CA HIS A 328 6.26 -7.22 24.03
C HIS A 328 5.84 -8.67 24.30
N GLY A 329 5.79 -9.06 25.58
CA GLY A 329 5.32 -10.38 25.98
C GLY A 329 6.34 -11.48 25.64
N ASP A 330 5.86 -12.61 25.12
CA ASP A 330 6.72 -13.77 24.81
C ASP A 330 7.75 -13.50 23.68
N TYR A 331 7.65 -12.35 23.00
CA TYR A 331 8.53 -11.94 21.90
C TYR A 331 9.67 -10.99 22.31
N GLU A 332 9.76 -10.58 23.58
CA GLU A 332 10.77 -9.61 24.06
C GLU A 332 12.22 -10.02 23.74
N ASP A 333 12.52 -11.32 23.68
CA ASP A 333 13.85 -11.83 23.33
C ASP A 333 14.24 -11.59 21.85
N LEU A 334 13.29 -11.21 21.00
CA LEU A 334 13.52 -10.90 19.59
C LEU A 334 13.88 -9.42 19.36
N GLU A 335 13.76 -8.54 20.37
CA GLU A 335 13.99 -7.10 20.23
C GLU A 335 15.40 -6.81 19.68
N ASP A 336 15.48 -5.83 18.77
CA ASP A 336 16.69 -5.40 18.08
C ASP A 336 17.39 -6.50 17.25
N SER A 337 16.69 -7.62 16.96
CA SER A 337 17.24 -8.68 16.11
C SER A 337 17.34 -8.21 14.68
N ILE A 338 18.56 -8.17 14.15
CA ILE A 338 18.88 -7.73 12.79
C ILE A 338 19.55 -8.87 12.04
N HIS A 339 19.01 -9.23 10.88
CA HIS A 339 19.55 -10.29 10.05
C HIS A 339 19.49 -9.93 8.57
N ASP A 340 20.54 -10.28 7.84
CA ASP A 340 20.52 -10.21 6.38
C ASP A 340 19.60 -11.30 5.81
N VAL A 341 18.93 -10.98 4.70
CA VAL A 341 17.95 -11.86 4.07
C VAL A 341 18.17 -11.94 2.57
N CYS A 342 18.02 -13.16 2.04
CA CYS A 342 17.92 -13.45 0.63
C CYS A 342 16.51 -13.98 0.36
N GLY A 343 16.01 -13.75 -0.84
CA GLY A 343 14.70 -14.25 -1.20
C GLY A 343 14.36 -14.06 -2.66
N SER A 344 13.24 -14.64 -3.06
CA SER A 344 12.72 -14.49 -4.41
C SER A 344 11.25 -14.10 -4.32
N ILE A 345 10.87 -13.15 -5.16
CA ILE A 345 9.47 -12.82 -5.40
C ILE A 345 9.12 -13.38 -6.77
N PHE A 346 8.04 -14.14 -6.83
CA PHE A 346 7.54 -14.80 -8.03
C PHE A 346 6.23 -14.14 -8.46
N VAL A 347 6.11 -13.78 -9.73
CA VAL A 347 4.84 -13.39 -10.33
C VAL A 347 4.27 -14.59 -11.07
N GLU A 348 3.33 -15.30 -10.45
CA GLU A 348 2.82 -16.60 -10.91
C GLU A 348 1.64 -16.46 -11.90
N SER A 349 0.90 -15.35 -11.83
CA SER A 349 -0.19 -15.02 -12.76
C SER A 349 -0.37 -13.49 -12.92
N ASP A 350 -1.43 -13.04 -13.59
CA ASP A 350 -1.66 -11.62 -13.90
C ASP A 350 -1.51 -10.70 -12.67
N ASN A 351 -1.99 -11.14 -11.51
CA ASN A 351 -2.00 -10.36 -10.28
C ASN A 351 -1.71 -11.19 -9.02
N ALA A 352 -1.21 -12.41 -9.14
CA ALA A 352 -0.89 -13.26 -7.99
C ALA A 352 0.54 -13.76 -8.07
N GLY A 353 1.13 -13.98 -6.91
CA GLY A 353 2.50 -14.41 -6.76
C GLY A 353 2.80 -14.96 -5.39
N ARG A 354 4.09 -15.08 -5.13
CA ARG A 354 4.60 -15.61 -3.87
C ARG A 354 5.95 -14.98 -3.54
N ILE A 355 6.19 -14.75 -2.26
CA ILE A 355 7.51 -14.34 -1.75
C ILE A 355 8.04 -15.45 -0.83
N VAL A 356 9.32 -15.77 -1.00
CA VAL A 356 10.05 -16.70 -0.12
C VAL A 356 11.34 -16.04 0.35
N LEU A 357 11.63 -16.13 1.65
CA LEU A 357 12.82 -15.54 2.26
C LEU A 357 13.55 -16.54 3.15
N TRP A 358 14.87 -16.41 3.22
CA TRP A 358 15.74 -17.09 4.18
C TRP A 358 16.84 -16.13 4.66
N ASP A 359 17.19 -16.24 5.94
CA ASP A 359 18.19 -15.39 6.57
C ASP A 359 19.57 -16.07 6.67
N ASP A 360 20.46 -15.42 7.42
CA ASP A 360 21.82 -15.88 7.69
C ASP A 360 21.92 -17.05 8.70
N GLN A 361 20.85 -17.36 9.42
CA GLN A 361 20.75 -18.54 10.28
C GLN A 361 20.29 -19.76 9.50
N GLY A 362 19.39 -19.55 8.53
CA GLY A 362 18.80 -20.55 7.66
C GLY A 362 19.52 -20.75 6.33
N SER A 363 18.72 -21.12 5.33
CA SER A 363 19.13 -21.30 3.93
C SER A 363 17.89 -21.36 3.04
N ALA A 364 18.06 -21.36 1.71
CA ALA A 364 16.97 -21.58 0.76
C ALA A 364 16.20 -22.90 0.94
N LYS A 365 16.69 -23.82 1.80
CA LYS A 365 16.03 -25.08 2.18
C LYS A 365 15.24 -24.99 3.49
N SER A 366 15.39 -23.91 4.24
CA SER A 366 14.75 -23.64 5.52
C SER A 366 14.32 -22.18 5.53
N LEU A 367 13.15 -21.94 4.94
CA LEU A 367 12.60 -20.60 4.79
C LEU A 367 12.19 -20.04 6.15
N ILE A 368 12.40 -18.74 6.32
CA ILE A 368 11.81 -17.97 7.42
C ILE A 368 10.51 -17.30 6.98
N CYS A 369 10.25 -17.27 5.67
CA CYS A 369 9.07 -16.67 5.07
C CYS A 369 8.60 -17.49 3.88
N GLU A 370 7.30 -17.74 3.84
CA GLU A 370 6.59 -18.05 2.61
C GLU A 370 5.20 -17.42 2.68
N ALA A 371 4.93 -16.50 1.76
CA ALA A 371 3.64 -15.83 1.68
C ALA A 371 3.12 -15.77 0.25
N GLU A 372 1.84 -16.11 0.09
CA GLU A 372 1.09 -15.81 -1.12
C GLU A 372 0.86 -14.29 -1.15
N VAL A 373 1.08 -13.69 -2.32
CA VAL A 373 0.92 -12.25 -2.52
C VAL A 373 0.07 -11.95 -3.75
N SER A 374 -0.52 -10.77 -3.78
CA SER A 374 -1.15 -10.20 -4.96
C SER A 374 -0.46 -8.92 -5.40
N PHE A 375 -0.58 -8.60 -6.69
CA PHE A 375 -0.04 -7.38 -7.29
C PHE A 375 -1.17 -6.53 -7.83
N GLY A 376 -1.14 -5.24 -7.53
CA GLY A 376 -2.13 -4.27 -7.97
C GLY A 376 -1.52 -2.95 -8.39
N PRO A 377 -2.34 -1.98 -8.80
CA PRO A 377 -1.90 -0.60 -8.99
C PRO A 377 -1.23 -0.07 -7.72
N GLY A 378 -0.25 0.80 -7.91
CA GLY A 378 0.45 1.51 -6.84
C GLY A 378 0.81 2.92 -7.31
N THR A 379 1.62 3.63 -6.53
CA THR A 379 2.04 5.00 -6.82
C THR A 379 3.05 5.09 -7.96
N THR A 380 3.69 3.98 -8.32
CA THR A 380 4.63 3.89 -9.45
C THR A 380 4.18 2.82 -10.45
N SER A 381 4.87 2.76 -11.60
CA SER A 381 4.65 1.70 -12.60
C SER A 381 5.01 0.30 -12.12
N ALA A 382 5.72 0.18 -10.98
CA ALA A 382 5.97 -1.12 -10.35
C ALA A 382 4.68 -1.75 -9.80
N GLY A 383 3.65 -0.95 -9.52
CA GLY A 383 2.48 -1.40 -8.78
C GLY A 383 2.77 -1.57 -7.29
N CYS A 384 1.85 -2.24 -6.59
CA CYS A 384 1.92 -2.53 -5.17
C CYS A 384 1.78 -4.04 -4.95
N MET A 385 2.66 -4.62 -4.12
CA MET A 385 2.58 -6.01 -3.68
C MET A 385 1.84 -6.08 -2.33
N LYS A 386 0.93 -7.02 -2.18
CA LYS A 386 0.12 -7.19 -0.98
C LYS A 386 0.17 -8.63 -0.48
N SER A 387 0.26 -8.86 0.83
CA SER A 387 0.12 -10.21 1.38
C SER A 387 -1.32 -10.72 1.24
N GLU A 388 -1.48 -11.99 0.91
CA GLU A 388 -2.78 -12.68 0.94
C GLU A 388 -2.88 -13.60 2.16
N LYS A 389 -1.80 -14.34 2.44
CA LYS A 389 -1.60 -15.17 3.63
C LYS A 389 -0.19 -15.76 3.60
N GLY A 390 0.33 -16.17 4.73
CA GLY A 390 1.61 -16.84 4.80
C GLY A 390 2.18 -16.84 6.19
N TYR A 391 3.50 -17.00 6.26
CA TYR A 391 4.21 -16.86 7.51
C TYR A 391 5.50 -16.07 7.38
N PHE A 392 5.90 -15.46 8.50
CA PHE A 392 7.20 -14.85 8.71
C PHE A 392 7.66 -15.12 10.15
N LEU A 393 8.85 -15.73 10.27
CA LEU A 393 9.58 -16.12 11.50
C LEU A 393 8.89 -17.09 12.46
N LEU A 394 7.56 -17.11 12.51
CA LEU A 394 6.78 -17.95 13.41
C LEU A 394 6.34 -19.23 12.71
N ASP A 395 6.12 -20.26 13.53
CA ASP A 395 5.56 -21.53 13.06
C ASP A 395 4.05 -21.37 12.79
N GLY A 396 3.66 -21.48 11.52
CA GLY A 396 2.26 -21.42 11.09
C GLY A 396 1.85 -20.07 10.49
N GLU A 397 0.63 -20.00 9.97
CA GLU A 397 0.14 -18.83 9.23
C GLU A 397 -0.07 -17.63 10.16
N ASN A 398 0.84 -16.66 10.12
CA ASN A 398 0.82 -15.44 10.94
C ASN A 398 0.87 -14.14 10.12
N VAL A 399 1.03 -14.25 8.80
CA VAL A 399 0.85 -13.14 7.85
C VAL A 399 -0.53 -13.30 7.23
N GLN A 400 -1.37 -12.29 7.38
CA GLN A 400 -2.75 -12.26 6.91
C GLN A 400 -2.92 -11.35 5.69
N HIS A 401 -4.12 -11.36 5.12
CA HIS A 401 -4.46 -10.52 3.97
C HIS A 401 -4.26 -9.04 4.29
N ALA A 402 -3.44 -8.38 3.48
CA ALA A 402 -3.10 -6.96 3.57
C ALA A 402 -2.30 -6.53 4.81
N ASP A 403 -1.73 -7.45 5.58
CA ASP A 403 -0.72 -7.12 6.60
C ASP A 403 0.50 -6.46 5.96
N TRP A 404 0.86 -6.90 4.74
CA TRP A 404 1.88 -6.26 3.92
C TRP A 404 1.21 -5.50 2.80
N ILE A 405 1.55 -4.21 2.70
CA ILE A 405 1.24 -3.35 1.55
C ILE A 405 2.55 -2.69 1.15
N VAL A 406 3.15 -3.20 0.09
CA VAL A 406 4.50 -2.84 -0.36
C VAL A 406 4.38 -2.05 -1.66
N ASP A 407 4.38 -0.73 -1.53
CA ASP A 407 4.37 0.19 -2.67
C ASP A 407 5.72 0.91 -2.75
N PRO A 408 6.53 0.68 -3.79
CA PRO A 408 7.86 1.28 -3.91
C PRO A 408 7.86 2.82 -3.88
N GLY A 409 6.77 3.49 -4.26
CA GLY A 409 6.69 4.95 -4.21
C GLY A 409 5.99 5.53 -2.99
N ALA A 410 5.52 4.68 -2.06
CA ALA A 410 4.87 5.10 -0.82
C ALA A 410 5.48 4.37 0.39
N SER A 411 6.79 4.58 0.59
CA SER A 411 7.57 4.04 1.70
C SER A 411 8.68 5.03 2.10
N ASP A 412 9.28 4.82 3.27
CA ASP A 412 10.39 5.66 3.76
C ASP A 412 11.67 5.46 2.91
N VAL A 413 11.70 4.40 2.11
CA VAL A 413 12.80 4.07 1.19
C VAL A 413 12.51 4.43 -0.28
N SER A 414 11.41 5.12 -0.55
CA SER A 414 10.95 5.45 -1.92
C SER A 414 11.90 6.34 -2.74
N GLU A 415 12.84 7.00 -2.07
CA GLU A 415 13.90 7.77 -2.75
C GLU A 415 14.99 6.89 -3.39
N TYR A 416 15.09 5.62 -2.97
CA TYR A 416 16.10 4.68 -3.46
C TYR A 416 15.54 3.80 -4.57
N ASP A 417 16.30 3.70 -5.66
CA ASP A 417 15.86 2.94 -6.83
C ASP A 417 15.74 1.44 -6.48
N HIS A 418 14.54 0.90 -6.66
CA HIS A 418 14.19 -0.50 -6.42
C HIS A 418 14.41 -1.02 -4.98
N LEU A 419 14.54 -0.13 -3.98
CA LEU A 419 14.46 -0.54 -2.57
C LEU A 419 12.97 -0.60 -2.17
N ILE A 420 12.56 -1.72 -1.60
CA ILE A 420 11.20 -1.92 -1.08
C ILE A 420 11.24 -2.14 0.43
N GLU A 421 10.16 -1.76 1.10
CA GLU A 421 9.97 -1.92 2.54
C GLU A 421 8.70 -2.72 2.80
N VAL A 422 8.82 -3.80 3.59
CA VAL A 422 7.71 -4.41 4.29
C VAL A 422 7.74 -3.86 5.71
N ASN A 423 6.66 -3.23 6.17
CA ASN A 423 6.50 -2.75 7.53
C ASN A 423 5.22 -3.34 8.11
N CYS A 424 5.34 -4.13 9.17
CA CYS A 424 4.21 -4.88 9.71
C CYS A 424 4.29 -4.97 11.24
N ARG A 425 3.13 -4.88 11.89
CA ARG A 425 2.97 -5.19 13.32
C ARG A 425 2.23 -6.51 13.47
N TYR A 426 2.85 -7.45 14.17
CA TYR A 426 2.24 -8.71 14.56
C TYR A 426 1.77 -8.64 16.01
N GLU A 427 0.61 -9.20 16.31
CA GLU A 427 0.04 -9.27 17.66
C GLU A 427 -0.82 -10.55 17.83
N ASP A 428 -0.64 -11.24 18.95
CA ASP A 428 -1.45 -12.38 19.36
C ASP A 428 -1.76 -12.35 20.87
N GLU A 429 -2.22 -13.46 21.45
CA GLU A 429 -2.51 -13.54 22.89
C GLU A 429 -1.26 -13.59 23.80
N HIS A 430 -0.08 -13.80 23.22
CA HIS A 430 1.20 -13.97 23.90
C HIS A 430 2.07 -12.72 23.85
N GLY A 431 1.84 -11.82 22.90
CA GLY A 431 2.59 -10.58 22.78
C GLY A 431 2.41 -9.90 21.44
N SER A 432 3.32 -8.96 21.15
CA SER A 432 3.38 -8.28 19.86
C SER A 432 4.81 -7.91 19.50
N PHE A 433 5.09 -7.74 18.21
CA PHE A 433 6.32 -7.13 17.72
C PHE A 433 6.06 -6.42 16.40
N ARG A 434 6.90 -5.45 16.06
CA ARG A 434 6.97 -4.85 14.72
C ARG A 434 8.18 -5.42 14.00
N TYR A 435 8.07 -5.62 12.71
CA TYR A 435 9.21 -5.95 11.87
C TYR A 435 9.21 -5.12 10.61
N TYR A 436 10.43 -4.85 10.15
CA TYR A 436 10.71 -4.20 8.89
C TYR A 436 11.57 -5.13 8.05
N ILE A 437 11.25 -5.28 6.76
CA ILE A 437 12.06 -6.03 5.79
C ILE A 437 12.40 -5.09 4.64
N TYR A 438 13.68 -4.82 4.45
CA TYR A 438 14.18 -4.00 3.36
C TYR A 438 14.78 -4.92 2.31
N LEU A 439 14.31 -4.82 1.07
CA LEU A 439 14.77 -5.68 -0.02
C LEU A 439 15.12 -4.84 -1.24
N ARG A 440 16.19 -5.24 -1.93
CA ARG A 440 16.61 -4.70 -3.21
C ARG A 440 16.95 -5.84 -4.18
N PRO A 441 16.78 -5.66 -5.50
CA PRO A 441 17.15 -6.70 -6.45
C PRO A 441 18.56 -7.22 -6.24
N TRP A 442 18.70 -8.54 -6.21
CA TRP A 442 20.00 -9.21 -6.14
C TRP A 442 20.90 -8.73 -7.29
N GLY A 443 22.15 -8.40 -6.98
CA GLY A 443 23.13 -7.88 -7.94
C GLY A 443 23.19 -6.36 -8.03
N MET A 444 22.19 -5.64 -7.52
CA MET A 444 22.21 -4.18 -7.45
C MET A 444 23.14 -3.72 -6.34
N ASP A 445 23.91 -2.65 -6.57
CA ASP A 445 24.72 -2.03 -5.52
C ASP A 445 23.86 -1.18 -4.57
N TRP A 446 24.41 -0.88 -3.39
CA TRP A 446 23.76 -0.09 -2.35
C TRP A 446 24.52 1.22 -2.05
N GLU A 447 25.31 1.72 -3.02
CA GLU A 447 26.16 2.89 -2.79
C GLU A 447 25.37 4.20 -2.67
N ASP A 448 24.22 4.29 -3.34
CA ASP A 448 23.25 5.39 -3.17
C ASP A 448 22.66 5.41 -1.75
N VAL A 449 22.25 4.25 -1.23
CA VAL A 449 21.77 4.07 0.15
C VAL A 449 22.87 4.45 1.14
N ARG A 450 24.07 3.87 0.99
CA ARG A 450 25.23 4.22 1.83
C ARG A 450 25.52 5.72 1.86
N THR A 451 25.39 6.39 0.71
CA THR A 451 25.69 7.82 0.60
C THR A 451 24.63 8.69 1.27
N SER A 452 23.37 8.27 1.24
CA SER A 452 22.23 9.03 1.76
C SER A 452 21.93 8.70 3.22
N ASN A 453 21.66 7.43 3.53
CA ASN A 453 21.38 6.94 4.87
C ASN A 453 21.94 5.51 5.08
N VAL A 454 22.99 5.41 5.89
CA VAL A 454 23.65 4.13 6.18
C VAL A 454 22.81 3.18 7.04
N ASP A 455 21.76 3.67 7.70
CA ASP A 455 20.91 2.85 8.56
C ASP A 455 20.07 1.85 7.75
N PHE A 456 19.86 2.11 6.45
CA PHE A 456 19.20 1.19 5.53
C PHE A 456 20.15 0.18 4.86
N LEU A 457 21.44 0.21 5.19
CA LEU A 457 22.45 -0.64 4.58
C LEU A 457 22.46 -2.05 5.21
N PRO A 458 22.39 -3.14 4.40
CA PRO A 458 22.50 -4.50 4.93
C PRO A 458 23.83 -4.73 5.66
N VAL A 459 23.79 -5.52 6.73
CA VAL A 459 24.93 -5.73 7.64
C VAL A 459 26.13 -6.34 6.91
N SER A 460 25.89 -7.33 6.05
CA SER A 460 26.93 -8.01 5.28
C SER A 460 27.27 -7.38 3.94
N TYR A 461 26.78 -6.16 3.65
CA TYR A 461 27.03 -5.50 2.36
C TYR A 461 28.53 -5.38 2.03
N ASP A 462 29.32 -4.84 2.97
CA ASP A 462 30.75 -4.55 2.79
C ASP A 462 31.67 -5.78 2.79
N TYR A 463 31.26 -6.88 3.40
CA TYR A 463 32.16 -8.00 3.69
C TYR A 463 31.76 -9.31 3.03
N TRP A 464 30.56 -9.38 2.45
CA TRP A 464 30.07 -10.59 1.79
C TRP A 464 29.36 -10.26 0.48
N TYR A 465 28.33 -9.41 0.51
CA TYR A 465 27.48 -9.18 -0.67
C TYR A 465 28.27 -8.62 -1.85
N THR A 466 29.14 -7.65 -1.61
CA THR A 466 29.99 -7.05 -2.66
C THR A 466 30.88 -8.07 -3.40
N ASP A 467 31.26 -9.17 -2.75
CA ASP A 467 32.06 -10.24 -3.35
C ASP A 467 31.23 -11.23 -4.18
N VAL A 468 29.92 -11.37 -3.90
CA VAL A 468 29.06 -12.42 -4.49
C VAL A 468 27.96 -11.91 -5.41
N LYS A 469 27.56 -10.64 -5.31
CA LYS A 469 26.40 -10.05 -5.99
C LYS A 469 26.41 -10.19 -7.53
N ASP A 470 27.59 -10.28 -8.14
CA ASP A 470 27.74 -10.43 -9.59
C ASP A 470 27.51 -11.88 -10.08
N GLY A 471 27.37 -12.82 -9.14
CA GLY A 471 27.04 -14.23 -9.38
C GLY A 471 25.56 -14.53 -9.10
N PRO A 472 25.15 -15.81 -9.21
CA PRO A 472 23.81 -16.25 -8.79
C PRO A 472 23.65 -16.10 -7.27
N MET A 473 22.41 -15.83 -6.82
CA MET A 473 22.09 -15.76 -5.39
C MET A 473 22.39 -17.11 -4.71
N PRO A 474 23.18 -17.12 -3.62
CA PRO A 474 23.59 -18.36 -2.96
C PRO A 474 22.47 -18.94 -2.08
N GLU A 475 22.55 -20.25 -1.79
CA GLU A 475 21.60 -20.91 -0.89
C GLU A 475 21.74 -20.46 0.58
N SER A 476 22.85 -19.85 0.98
CA SER A 476 23.11 -19.41 2.36
C SER A 476 23.97 -18.14 2.40
N ILE A 477 23.66 -17.25 3.33
CA ILE A 477 24.37 -15.98 3.55
C ILE A 477 25.60 -16.22 4.45
N GLY A 478 26.69 -15.49 4.20
CA GLY A 478 27.84 -15.39 5.11
C GLY A 478 28.71 -16.65 5.31
N LYS A 479 28.32 -17.81 4.78
CA LYS A 479 29.09 -19.05 4.90
C LYS A 479 30.10 -19.17 3.76
N GLU A 480 31.39 -19.31 4.10
CA GLU A 480 32.42 -19.67 3.11
C GLU A 480 31.94 -20.90 2.33
N THR A 481 31.99 -20.82 1.01
CA THR A 481 31.89 -22.02 0.19
C THR A 481 33.08 -22.89 0.55
N ASP A 482 32.85 -23.98 1.28
CA ASP A 482 33.87 -25.01 1.49
C ASP A 482 34.32 -25.45 0.10
N VAL A 483 35.49 -24.95 -0.32
CA VAL A 483 36.17 -25.39 -1.53
C VAL A 483 36.76 -26.76 -1.22
N GLY A 484 35.92 -27.78 -1.31
CA GLY A 484 36.26 -29.20 -1.20
C GLY A 484 36.26 -29.89 -2.55
#